data_AF-A0A1I6TJM0-F1
#
_entry.id   AF-A0A1I6TJM0-F1
#
_cell.length_a   1.000
_cell.length_b   1.000
_cell.length_c   1.000
_cell.angle_alpha   90.00
_cell.angle_beta   90.00
_cell.angle_gamma   90.00
#
_symmetry.space_group_name_H-M   'P 1'
#
loop_
_entity.id
_entity.type
_entity.pdbx_description
1 polymer ?
#
loop_
_entity_poly.entity_id
_entity_poly.type
_entity_poly.pdbx_seq_one_letter_code
_entity_poly.pdbx_strand_id
1 'polypeptide(L)'
;MNHLAFSPRELGGKNSPFLLTIEEWRSFANYLNKWISAPTSIDQVKERIYLILDGKVKSNWDRLITTSTFRRLVEEAIATKLNVIEKCRFWDNGGHKDILILSQNIVAFADLITIKYFNDLNQVISEAQNGKLSPNTKSKFINMCKDLSNHAQAYYQQSQSIATSLSEFYSEIQKYEEIVPTWSYLMSQLPLYDSNDFVVAQNTVVYLVAPVKHLIQFKENVLPVIRKVHRIWGSISYDLKELADNIEDIENLEAFIAALELELAFEDWKAIRDEAENFYKNAENFS
;
A
#
# COMPACT_ATOMS: atom_id res chain seq x y z
N MET A 1 27.58 -2.25 -14.72
CA MET A 1 27.34 -1.68 -13.39
C MET A 1 26.46 -0.46 -13.47
N ASN A 2 25.43 -0.44 -12.63
CA ASN A 2 24.53 0.70 -12.47
C ASN A 2 25.08 1.69 -11.45
N HIS A 3 25.05 2.98 -11.77
CA HIS A 3 25.54 4.07 -10.91
C HIS A 3 24.55 4.46 -9.81
N LEU A 4 23.32 3.94 -9.87
CA LEU A 4 22.24 4.25 -8.94
C LEU A 4 22.24 3.38 -7.67
N ALA A 5 23.35 2.71 -7.34
CA ALA A 5 23.43 1.76 -6.22
C ALA A 5 23.11 2.42 -4.86
N PHE A 6 23.50 3.69 -4.68
CA PHE A 6 23.23 4.47 -3.47
C PHE A 6 22.05 5.44 -3.62
N SER A 7 21.46 5.57 -4.82
CA SER A 7 20.32 6.45 -5.02
C SER A 7 19.07 5.88 -4.33
N PRO A 8 18.24 6.71 -3.66
CA PRO A 8 16.91 6.28 -3.22
C PRO A 8 15.92 6.10 -4.37
N ARG A 9 16.33 6.44 -5.60
CA ARG A 9 15.54 6.32 -6.83
C ARG A 9 14.21 7.06 -6.70
N GLU A 10 13.12 6.37 -6.98
CA GLU A 10 11.77 6.92 -6.96
C GLU A 10 11.06 6.73 -5.60
N LEU A 11 11.79 6.46 -4.51
CA LEU A 11 11.23 6.54 -3.15
C LEU A 11 10.92 7.99 -2.75
N GLY A 12 11.64 8.94 -3.34
CA GLY A 12 11.59 10.36 -3.02
C GLY A 12 12.99 10.95 -3.12
N GLY A 13 13.17 12.15 -2.59
CA GLY A 13 14.46 12.82 -2.52
C GLY A 13 14.28 14.32 -2.46
N LYS A 14 15.37 15.07 -2.46
CA LYS A 14 15.32 16.53 -2.37
C LYS A 14 14.49 17.16 -3.50
N ASN A 15 14.49 16.52 -4.67
CA ASN A 15 13.80 16.98 -5.88
C ASN A 15 12.71 16.01 -6.37
N SER A 16 12.34 15.00 -5.58
CA SER A 16 11.40 13.95 -5.98
C SER A 16 10.38 13.70 -4.87
N PRO A 17 9.07 13.66 -5.16
CA PRO A 17 8.05 13.52 -4.12
C PRO A 17 8.18 12.17 -3.41
N PHE A 18 7.96 12.18 -2.09
CA PHE A 18 7.92 10.95 -1.32
C PHE A 18 6.84 10.00 -1.81
N LEU A 19 7.21 8.74 -1.97
CA LEU A 19 6.36 7.71 -2.55
C LEU A 19 5.18 7.33 -1.64
N LEU A 20 5.35 7.39 -0.31
CA LEU A 20 4.29 7.06 0.65
C LEU A 20 3.55 8.32 1.08
N THR A 21 2.41 8.62 0.45
CA THR A 21 1.64 9.83 0.77
C THR A 21 0.63 9.60 1.88
N ILE A 22 0.56 10.51 2.85
CA ILE A 22 -0.39 10.42 3.98
C ILE A 22 -1.84 10.36 3.48
N GLU A 23 -2.17 11.15 2.45
CA GLU A 23 -3.53 11.25 1.92
C GLU A 23 -4.02 9.94 1.31
N GLU A 24 -3.20 9.30 0.47
CA GLU A 24 -3.57 8.05 -0.21
C GLU A 24 -3.80 6.93 0.81
N TRP A 25 -2.88 6.78 1.76
CA TRP A 25 -2.98 5.74 2.79
C TRP A 25 -4.10 6.00 3.79
N ARG A 26 -4.37 7.26 4.16
CA ARG A 26 -5.54 7.62 4.97
C ARG A 26 -6.83 7.32 4.24
N SER A 27 -6.91 7.63 2.94
CA SER A 27 -8.08 7.29 2.12
C SER A 27 -8.28 5.78 2.06
N PHE A 28 -7.20 5.01 1.92
CA PHE A 28 -7.25 3.55 1.92
C PHE A 28 -7.72 2.97 3.27
N ALA A 29 -7.18 3.45 4.40
CA ALA A 29 -7.60 3.03 5.74
C ALA A 29 -9.09 3.34 5.99
N ASN A 30 -9.51 4.59 5.77
CA ASN A 30 -10.91 5.00 5.89
C ASN A 30 -11.85 4.14 5.05
N TYR A 31 -11.38 3.74 3.87
CA TYR A 31 -12.11 2.86 2.99
C TYR A 31 -12.26 1.44 3.57
N LEU A 32 -11.18 0.84 4.08
CA LEU A 32 -11.24 -0.48 4.74
C LEU A 32 -12.17 -0.46 5.96
N ASN A 33 -12.12 0.59 6.77
CA ASN A 33 -12.94 0.71 7.98
C ASN A 33 -14.44 0.85 7.69
N LYS A 34 -14.81 1.50 6.57
CA LYS A 34 -16.21 1.51 6.09
C LYS A 34 -16.70 0.11 5.72
N TRP A 35 -15.82 -0.76 5.26
CA TRP A 35 -16.16 -2.14 4.94
C TRP A 35 -16.28 -3.01 6.19
N ILE A 36 -15.32 -2.91 7.10
CA ILE A 36 -15.34 -3.65 8.37
C ILE A 36 -16.58 -3.32 9.19
N SER A 37 -17.04 -2.06 9.15
CA SER A 37 -18.25 -1.59 9.85
C SER A 37 -19.58 -1.81 9.09
N ALA A 38 -19.55 -2.45 7.92
CA ALA A 38 -20.75 -2.66 7.12
C ALA A 38 -21.68 -3.72 7.73
N PRO A 39 -23.01 -3.64 7.48
CA PRO A 39 -23.95 -4.67 7.93
C PRO A 39 -23.60 -6.06 7.38
N THR A 40 -23.63 -7.07 8.24
CA THR A 40 -23.26 -8.46 7.97
C THR A 40 -24.45 -9.43 8.06
N SER A 41 -25.64 -8.94 8.39
CA SER A 41 -26.86 -9.75 8.48
C SER A 41 -28.10 -9.01 7.98
N ILE A 42 -29.12 -9.77 7.60
CA ILE A 42 -30.42 -9.23 7.21
C ILE A 42 -31.03 -8.43 8.36
N ASP A 43 -30.86 -8.89 9.60
CA ASP A 43 -31.38 -8.20 10.78
C ASP A 43 -30.73 -6.82 10.99
N GLN A 44 -29.42 -6.70 10.80
CA GLN A 44 -28.75 -5.39 10.87
C GLN A 44 -29.22 -4.44 9.76
N VAL A 45 -29.47 -4.97 8.56
CA VAL A 45 -30.05 -4.17 7.46
C VAL A 45 -31.48 -3.74 7.82
N LYS A 46 -32.29 -4.67 8.33
CA LYS A 46 -33.65 -4.43 8.78
C LYS A 46 -33.71 -3.33 9.84
N GLU A 47 -32.87 -3.41 10.87
CA GLU A 47 -32.78 -2.39 11.93
C GLU A 47 -32.50 -1.00 11.36
N ARG A 48 -31.57 -0.89 10.39
CA ARG A 48 -31.31 0.38 9.70
C ARG A 48 -32.50 0.86 8.88
N ILE A 49 -33.16 -0.02 8.13
CA ILE A 49 -34.34 0.35 7.34
C ILE A 49 -35.50 0.79 8.24
N TYR A 50 -35.64 0.18 9.41
CA TYR A 50 -36.67 0.50 10.39
C TYR A 50 -36.53 1.90 11.01
N LEU A 51 -35.37 2.52 10.91
CA LEU A 51 -35.12 3.89 11.35
C LEU A 51 -35.47 4.94 10.28
N ILE A 52 -35.70 4.52 9.03
CA ILE A 52 -36.03 5.44 7.93
C ILE A 52 -37.44 6.01 8.13
N LEU A 53 -37.56 7.32 7.95
CA LEU A 53 -38.83 8.06 8.03
C LEU A 53 -39.61 7.73 9.32
N ASP A 54 -38.91 7.67 10.45
CA ASP A 54 -39.47 7.35 11.77
C ASP A 54 -40.22 6.00 11.80
N GLY A 55 -39.76 5.03 10.99
CA GLY A 55 -40.33 3.68 10.93
C GLY A 55 -41.57 3.54 10.05
N LYS A 56 -41.93 4.55 9.25
CA LYS A 56 -43.06 4.49 8.31
C LYS A 56 -42.94 3.39 7.26
N VAL A 57 -41.72 2.89 7.00
CA VAL A 57 -41.43 1.91 5.94
C VAL A 57 -41.25 0.47 6.45
N LYS A 58 -41.51 0.19 7.73
CA LYS A 58 -41.31 -1.14 8.34
C LYS A 58 -42.09 -2.25 7.62
N SER A 59 -43.39 -2.02 7.40
CA SER A 59 -44.25 -2.98 6.69
C SER A 59 -43.83 -3.18 5.23
N ASN A 60 -43.28 -2.15 4.58
CA ASN A 60 -42.77 -2.24 3.22
C ASN A 60 -41.54 -3.16 3.16
N TRP A 61 -40.60 -3.02 4.11
CA TRP A 61 -39.47 -3.96 4.24
C TRP A 61 -39.94 -5.38 4.48
N ASP A 62 -40.82 -5.60 5.47
CA ASP A 62 -41.29 -6.93 5.84
C ASP A 62 -42.00 -7.62 4.68
N ARG A 63 -42.71 -6.87 3.84
CA ARG A 63 -43.30 -7.40 2.60
C ARG A 63 -42.23 -7.65 1.54
N LEU A 64 -41.40 -6.66 1.20
CA LEU A 64 -40.44 -6.77 0.10
C LEU A 64 -39.44 -7.92 0.32
N ILE A 65 -38.95 -8.13 1.55
CA ILE A 65 -37.99 -9.21 1.88
C ILE A 65 -38.55 -10.63 1.73
N THR A 66 -39.87 -10.78 1.59
CA THR A 66 -40.48 -12.08 1.25
C THR A 66 -40.49 -12.37 -0.25
N THR A 67 -40.27 -11.36 -1.10
CA THR A 67 -40.20 -11.54 -2.55
C THR A 67 -38.84 -12.16 -2.92
N SER A 68 -38.86 -13.14 -3.83
CA SER A 68 -37.65 -13.86 -4.24
C SER A 68 -36.57 -12.93 -4.79
N THR A 69 -36.95 -11.96 -5.62
CA THR A 69 -36.02 -10.99 -6.24
C THR A 69 -35.34 -10.11 -5.21
N PHE A 70 -36.10 -9.48 -4.30
CA PHE A 70 -35.53 -8.57 -3.30
C PHE A 70 -34.71 -9.32 -2.26
N ARG A 71 -35.22 -10.47 -1.79
CA ARG A 71 -34.51 -11.34 -0.86
C ARG A 71 -33.16 -11.78 -1.42
N ARG A 72 -33.15 -12.27 -2.66
CA ARG A 72 -31.92 -12.68 -3.34
C ARG A 72 -30.91 -11.55 -3.43
N LEU A 73 -31.34 -10.34 -3.80
CA LEU A 73 -30.46 -9.17 -3.86
C LEU A 73 -29.84 -8.85 -2.49
N VAL A 74 -30.63 -8.89 -1.42
CA VAL A 74 -30.14 -8.64 -0.06
C VAL A 74 -29.16 -9.72 0.39
N GLU A 75 -29.50 -10.99 0.19
CA GLU A 75 -28.65 -12.14 0.57
C GLU A 75 -27.32 -12.14 -0.20
N GLU A 76 -27.34 -11.95 -1.53
CA GLU A 76 -26.13 -11.89 -2.34
C GLU A 76 -25.25 -10.70 -1.94
N ALA A 77 -25.82 -9.52 -1.69
CA ALA A 77 -25.04 -8.35 -1.30
C ALA A 77 -24.43 -8.49 0.10
N ILE A 78 -25.12 -9.13 1.05
CA ILE A 78 -24.58 -9.47 2.36
C ILE A 78 -23.44 -10.49 2.23
N ALA A 79 -23.62 -11.54 1.41
CA ALA A 79 -22.59 -12.54 1.17
C ALA A 79 -21.31 -11.91 0.59
N THR A 80 -21.45 -11.02 -0.39
CA THR A 80 -20.31 -10.26 -0.93
C THR A 80 -19.63 -9.42 0.15
N LYS A 81 -20.37 -8.71 1.00
CA LYS A 81 -19.80 -7.95 2.11
C LYS A 81 -19.02 -8.84 3.07
N LEU A 82 -19.56 -10.00 3.44
CA LEU A 82 -18.89 -10.95 4.32
C LEU A 82 -17.54 -11.40 3.73
N ASN A 83 -17.51 -11.74 2.43
CA ASN A 83 -16.28 -12.12 1.74
C ASN A 83 -15.27 -10.98 1.69
N VAL A 84 -15.71 -9.76 1.36
CA VAL A 84 -14.83 -8.58 1.33
C VAL A 84 -14.29 -8.26 2.73
N ILE A 85 -15.13 -8.31 3.77
CA ILE A 85 -14.73 -8.10 5.16
C ILE A 85 -13.69 -9.13 5.58
N GLU A 86 -13.89 -10.40 5.22
CA GLU A 86 -12.90 -11.45 5.48
C GLU A 86 -11.55 -11.09 4.86
N LYS A 87 -11.54 -10.57 3.63
CA LYS A 87 -10.30 -10.11 3.01
C LYS A 87 -9.75 -8.84 3.65
N CYS A 88 -10.57 -7.91 4.12
CA CYS A 88 -10.09 -6.74 4.87
C CYS A 88 -9.34 -7.10 6.16
N ARG A 89 -9.54 -8.32 6.72
CA ARG A 89 -8.88 -8.73 7.98
C ARG A 89 -7.36 -8.71 7.92
N PHE A 90 -6.73 -8.75 6.73
CA PHE A 90 -5.28 -8.56 6.66
C PHE A 90 -4.85 -7.23 7.31
N TRP A 91 -5.71 -6.19 7.24
CA TRP A 91 -5.47 -4.89 7.83
C TRP A 91 -5.33 -4.96 9.35
N ASP A 92 -6.29 -5.58 10.02
CA ASP A 92 -6.31 -5.76 11.48
C ASP A 92 -5.26 -6.79 11.95
N ASN A 93 -4.96 -7.79 11.12
CA ASN A 93 -4.01 -8.88 11.43
C ASN A 93 -2.54 -8.49 11.19
N GLY A 94 -2.22 -7.20 11.05
CA GLY A 94 -0.85 -6.73 10.91
C GLY A 94 -0.61 -5.81 9.73
N GLY A 95 -1.52 -5.74 8.75
CA GLY A 95 -1.35 -4.91 7.55
C GLY A 95 -1.14 -3.43 7.85
N HIS A 96 -1.82 -2.87 8.87
CA HIS A 96 -1.55 -1.50 9.33
C HIS A 96 -0.11 -1.36 9.86
N LYS A 97 0.36 -2.31 10.67
CA LYS A 97 1.74 -2.33 11.18
C LYS A 97 2.75 -2.50 10.05
N ASP A 98 2.43 -3.30 9.04
CA ASP A 98 3.31 -3.55 7.91
C ASP A 98 3.58 -2.27 7.09
N ILE A 99 2.58 -1.38 6.97
CA ILE A 99 2.76 -0.07 6.32
C ILE A 99 3.69 0.84 7.14
N LEU A 100 3.54 0.81 8.47
CA LEU A 100 4.46 1.52 9.35
C LEU A 100 5.89 0.97 9.20
N ILE A 101 6.04 -0.36 9.11
CA ILE A 101 7.33 -1.01 8.87
C ILE A 101 7.97 -0.54 7.56
N LEU A 102 7.20 -0.35 6.47
CA LEU A 102 7.76 0.17 5.22
C LEU A 102 8.43 1.54 5.40
N SER A 103 7.78 2.46 6.11
CA SER A 103 8.35 3.77 6.39
C SER A 103 9.58 3.68 7.31
N GLN A 104 9.53 2.83 8.32
CA GLN A 104 10.65 2.62 9.25
C GLN A 104 11.85 1.94 8.57
N ASN A 105 11.63 1.08 7.57
CA ASN A 105 12.70 0.53 6.76
C ASN A 105 13.43 1.61 5.96
N ILE A 106 12.70 2.61 5.43
CA ILE A 106 13.30 3.76 4.75
C ILE A 106 14.14 4.58 5.73
N VAL A 107 13.60 4.88 6.93
CA VAL A 107 14.34 5.59 7.99
C VAL A 107 15.61 4.83 8.38
N ALA A 108 15.48 3.52 8.64
CA ALA A 108 16.60 2.68 9.04
C ALA A 108 17.69 2.63 7.96
N PHE A 109 17.32 2.47 6.69
CA PHE A 109 18.28 2.47 5.59
C PHE A 109 18.96 3.84 5.41
N ALA A 110 18.19 4.93 5.55
CA ALA A 110 18.74 6.27 5.52
C ALA A 110 19.76 6.48 6.65
N ASP A 111 19.47 6.00 7.85
CA ASP A 111 20.38 6.08 9.00
C ASP A 111 21.66 5.26 8.78
N LEU A 112 21.57 4.10 8.11
CA LEU A 112 22.75 3.33 7.71
C LEU A 112 23.67 4.19 6.83
N ILE A 113 23.14 4.87 5.82
CA ILE A 113 23.92 5.66 4.87
C ILE A 113 24.42 6.96 5.49
N THR A 114 23.54 7.69 6.16
CA THR A 114 23.75 9.10 6.55
C THR A 114 24.31 9.27 7.96
N ILE A 115 24.30 8.21 8.78
CA ILE A 115 24.83 8.21 10.15
C ILE A 115 25.90 7.13 10.30
N LYS A 116 25.55 5.85 10.13
CA LYS A 116 26.47 4.72 10.40
C LYS A 116 27.67 4.75 9.45
N TYR A 117 27.43 4.91 8.15
CA TYR A 117 28.45 4.81 7.10
C TYR A 117 28.94 6.15 6.56
N PHE A 118 28.42 7.26 7.06
CA PHE A 118 28.71 8.60 6.54
C PHE A 118 30.21 8.91 6.49
N ASN A 119 30.93 8.66 7.59
CA ASN A 119 32.37 8.96 7.66
C ASN A 119 33.20 8.04 6.73
N ASP A 120 32.89 6.75 6.70
CA ASP A 120 33.60 5.79 5.85
C ASP A 120 33.33 6.07 4.35
N LEU A 121 32.11 6.43 3.98
CA LEU A 121 31.76 6.81 2.60
C LEU A 121 32.40 8.16 2.19
N ASN A 122 32.48 9.15 3.09
CA ASN A 122 33.24 10.38 2.82
C ASN A 122 34.75 10.12 2.65
N GLN A 123 35.31 9.16 3.39
CA GLN A 123 36.69 8.73 3.18
C GLN A 123 36.87 8.12 1.78
N VAL A 124 35.92 7.31 1.32
CA VAL A 124 35.92 6.76 -0.05
C VAL A 124 35.89 7.87 -1.10
N ILE A 125 35.03 8.87 -0.95
CA ILE A 125 34.96 10.03 -1.86
C ILE A 125 36.30 10.77 -1.91
N SER A 126 36.86 11.10 -0.74
CA SER A 126 38.13 11.84 -0.62
C SER A 126 39.31 11.05 -1.22
N GLU A 127 39.42 9.76 -0.94
CA GLU A 127 40.48 8.93 -1.52
C GLU A 127 40.33 8.74 -3.03
N ALA A 128 39.08 8.61 -3.53
CA ALA A 128 38.81 8.52 -4.96
C ALA A 128 39.19 9.82 -5.70
N GLN A 129 38.93 10.99 -5.12
CA GLN A 129 39.37 12.28 -5.69
C GLN A 129 40.90 12.42 -5.77
N ASN A 130 41.64 11.74 -4.89
CA ASN A 130 43.11 11.72 -4.88
C ASN A 130 43.73 10.65 -5.78
N GLY A 131 42.90 9.92 -6.52
CA GLY A 131 43.35 9.02 -7.55
C GLY A 131 43.60 7.57 -7.12
N LYS A 132 43.30 7.23 -5.86
CA LYS A 132 43.54 5.87 -5.35
C LYS A 132 42.79 5.59 -4.06
N LEU A 133 42.03 4.50 -4.03
CA LEU A 133 41.53 3.92 -2.78
C LEU A 133 42.62 3.08 -2.11
N SER A 134 42.84 3.29 -0.83
CA SER A 134 43.68 2.42 -0.01
C SER A 134 43.04 1.02 0.10
N PRO A 135 43.84 -0.05 0.28
CA PRO A 135 43.29 -1.41 0.44
C PRO A 135 42.28 -1.52 1.59
N ASN A 136 42.51 -0.78 2.68
CA ASN A 136 41.61 -0.74 3.84
C ASN A 136 40.27 -0.06 3.49
N THR A 137 40.32 1.11 2.85
CA THR A 137 39.12 1.85 2.42
C THR A 137 38.31 1.07 1.40
N LYS A 138 38.99 0.40 0.45
CA LYS A 138 38.35 -0.51 -0.50
C LYS A 138 37.65 -1.67 0.21
N SER A 139 38.31 -2.34 1.15
CA SER A 139 37.72 -3.44 1.91
C SER A 139 36.51 -2.99 2.74
N LYS A 140 36.60 -1.84 3.42
CA LYS A 140 35.46 -1.24 4.12
C LYS A 140 34.30 -0.97 3.18
N PHE A 141 34.56 -0.36 2.02
CA PHE A 141 33.52 -0.06 1.04
C PHE A 141 32.78 -1.30 0.54
N ILE A 142 33.51 -2.38 0.24
CA ILE A 142 32.91 -3.68 -0.13
C ILE A 142 32.01 -4.20 1.00
N ASN A 143 32.48 -4.15 2.25
CA ASN A 143 31.71 -4.62 3.39
C ASN A 143 30.45 -3.77 3.62
N MET A 144 30.52 -2.45 3.43
CA MET A 144 29.36 -1.56 3.49
C MET A 144 28.34 -1.90 2.41
N CYS A 145 28.78 -2.09 1.17
CA CYS A 145 27.90 -2.47 0.06
C CYS A 145 27.20 -3.81 0.34
N LYS A 146 27.91 -4.81 0.89
CA LYS A 146 27.34 -6.09 1.31
C LYS A 146 26.31 -5.93 2.44
N ASP A 147 26.61 -5.14 3.46
CA ASP A 147 25.67 -4.90 4.57
C ASP A 147 24.40 -4.19 4.11
N LEU A 148 24.55 -3.12 3.33
CA LEU A 148 23.43 -2.38 2.74
C LEU A 148 22.61 -3.27 1.80
N SER A 149 23.26 -4.07 0.95
CA SER A 149 22.59 -5.05 0.09
C SER A 149 21.72 -6.01 0.89
N ASN A 150 22.21 -6.52 2.03
CA ASN A 150 21.46 -7.45 2.88
C ASN A 150 20.25 -6.79 3.55
N HIS A 151 20.38 -5.55 4.01
CA HIS A 151 19.24 -4.80 4.57
C HIS A 151 18.19 -4.53 3.49
N ALA A 152 18.60 -4.07 2.30
CA ALA A 152 17.70 -3.87 1.17
C ALA A 152 16.99 -5.17 0.76
N GLN A 153 17.69 -6.31 0.78
CA GLN A 153 17.09 -7.63 0.51
C GLN A 153 16.04 -8.02 1.54
N ALA A 154 16.26 -7.72 2.82
CA ALA A 154 15.28 -7.96 3.88
C ALA A 154 14.03 -7.07 3.68
N TYR A 155 14.23 -5.80 3.34
CA TYR A 155 13.13 -4.86 3.08
C TYR A 155 12.34 -5.21 1.81
N TYR A 156 13.01 -5.73 0.79
CA TYR A 156 12.39 -6.35 -0.38
C TYR A 156 11.44 -7.49 0.05
N GLN A 157 11.92 -8.44 0.85
CA GLN A 157 11.12 -9.60 1.29
C GLN A 157 9.89 -9.18 2.11
N GLN A 158 10.06 -8.21 3.00
CA GLN A 158 8.95 -7.65 3.78
C GLN A 158 7.91 -6.97 2.87
N SER A 159 8.35 -6.16 1.92
CA SER A 159 7.47 -5.51 0.94
C SER A 159 6.71 -6.52 0.07
N GLN A 160 7.31 -7.69 -0.20
CA GLN A 160 6.68 -8.75 -0.99
C GLN A 160 5.47 -9.38 -0.28
N SER A 161 5.54 -9.57 1.03
CA SER A 161 4.41 -10.06 1.83
C SER A 161 3.21 -9.12 1.72
N ILE A 162 3.45 -7.81 1.89
CA ILE A 162 2.41 -6.77 1.81
C ILE A 162 1.79 -6.72 0.40
N ALA A 163 2.64 -6.77 -0.63
CA ALA A 163 2.19 -6.80 -2.01
C ALA A 163 1.29 -8.01 -2.28
N THR A 164 1.58 -9.16 -1.67
CA THR A 164 0.80 -10.40 -1.82
C THR A 164 -0.58 -10.26 -1.17
N SER A 165 -0.64 -9.82 0.09
CA SER A 165 -1.93 -9.61 0.78
C SER A 165 -2.82 -8.59 0.06
N LEU A 166 -2.24 -7.47 -0.42
CA LEU A 166 -2.98 -6.49 -1.21
C LEU A 166 -3.44 -7.07 -2.55
N SER A 167 -2.60 -7.85 -3.23
CA SER A 167 -2.96 -8.50 -4.50
C SER A 167 -4.12 -9.47 -4.32
N GLU A 168 -4.13 -10.26 -3.25
CA GLU A 168 -5.24 -11.16 -2.93
C GLU A 168 -6.53 -10.40 -2.65
N PHE A 169 -6.45 -9.32 -1.85
CA PHE A 169 -7.57 -8.43 -1.57
C PHE A 169 -8.18 -7.86 -2.85
N TYR A 170 -7.36 -7.27 -3.72
CA TYR A 170 -7.84 -6.68 -4.97
C TYR A 170 -8.34 -7.72 -5.97
N SER A 171 -7.75 -8.92 -6.01
CA SER A 171 -8.23 -10.01 -6.86
C SER A 171 -9.61 -10.51 -6.44
N GLU A 172 -9.90 -10.53 -5.13
CA GLU A 172 -11.23 -10.86 -4.64
C GLU A 172 -12.25 -9.79 -5.03
N ILE A 173 -11.89 -8.51 -4.87
CA ILE A 173 -12.72 -7.37 -5.26
C ILE A 173 -13.11 -7.42 -6.74
N GLN A 174 -12.15 -7.74 -7.60
CA GLN A 174 -12.35 -7.75 -9.04
C GLN A 174 -13.43 -8.74 -9.48
N LYS A 175 -13.64 -9.84 -8.76
CA LYS A 175 -14.70 -10.82 -9.04
C LYS A 175 -16.11 -10.21 -9.03
N TYR A 176 -16.29 -9.10 -8.30
CA TYR A 176 -17.59 -8.44 -8.17
C TYR A 176 -17.88 -7.43 -9.30
N GLU A 177 -16.93 -7.18 -10.23
CA GLU A 177 -17.14 -6.29 -11.40
C GLU A 177 -18.35 -6.73 -12.25
N GLU A 178 -18.55 -8.04 -12.41
CA GLU A 178 -19.65 -8.61 -13.21
C GLU A 178 -20.95 -8.80 -12.40
N ILE A 179 -20.87 -8.78 -11.06
CA ILE A 179 -22.00 -9.01 -10.16
C ILE A 179 -22.85 -7.73 -9.98
N VAL A 180 -22.21 -6.56 -9.91
CA VAL A 180 -22.90 -5.27 -9.71
C VAL A 180 -23.93 -4.94 -10.81
N PRO A 181 -23.65 -5.17 -12.12
CA PRO A 181 -24.66 -5.03 -13.17
C PRO A 181 -25.87 -5.96 -12.98
N THR A 182 -25.64 -7.19 -12.53
CA THR A 182 -26.71 -8.17 -12.26
C THR A 182 -27.65 -7.69 -11.16
N TRP A 183 -27.11 -7.13 -10.07
CA TRP A 183 -27.93 -6.52 -9.02
C TRP A 183 -28.70 -5.31 -9.52
N SER A 184 -28.09 -4.51 -10.41
CA SER A 184 -28.77 -3.38 -11.06
C SER A 184 -29.96 -3.82 -11.90
N TYR A 185 -29.82 -4.94 -12.60
CA TYR A 185 -30.93 -5.55 -13.31
C TYR A 185 -32.01 -6.07 -12.34
N LEU A 186 -31.65 -6.81 -11.29
CA LEU A 186 -32.62 -7.31 -10.29
C LEU A 186 -33.42 -6.16 -9.65
N MET A 187 -32.79 -5.03 -9.36
CA MET A 187 -33.47 -3.82 -8.87
C MET A 187 -34.55 -3.32 -9.83
N SER A 188 -34.27 -3.31 -11.13
CA SER A 188 -35.23 -2.84 -12.14
C SER A 188 -36.48 -3.73 -12.25
N GLN A 189 -36.40 -4.96 -11.74
CA GLN A 189 -37.46 -5.95 -11.78
C GLN A 189 -38.26 -6.03 -10.47
N LEU A 190 -37.99 -5.16 -9.49
CA LEU A 190 -38.70 -5.17 -8.23
C LEU A 190 -40.16 -4.73 -8.41
N PRO A 191 -41.14 -5.50 -7.90
CA PRO A 191 -42.54 -5.09 -7.93
C PRO A 191 -42.78 -4.04 -6.83
N LEU A 192 -42.56 -2.78 -7.16
CA LEU A 192 -42.79 -1.63 -6.26
C LEU A 192 -44.23 -1.16 -6.43
N TYR A 193 -45.02 -1.20 -5.35
CA TYR A 193 -46.45 -0.86 -5.40
C TYR A 193 -46.75 0.58 -4.99
N ASP A 194 -45.87 1.19 -4.19
CA ASP A 194 -46.02 2.55 -3.69
C ASP A 194 -44.66 3.25 -3.56
N SER A 195 -44.71 4.53 -3.16
CA SER A 195 -43.49 5.33 -2.95
C SER A 195 -42.65 4.84 -1.76
N ASN A 196 -43.24 4.18 -0.76
CA ASN A 196 -42.50 3.67 0.39
C ASN A 196 -41.72 2.40 0.02
N ASP A 197 -42.22 1.58 -0.90
CA ASP A 197 -41.46 0.47 -1.49
C ASP A 197 -40.22 0.97 -2.21
N PHE A 198 -40.36 2.05 -2.98
CA PHE A 198 -39.22 2.69 -3.63
C PHE A 198 -38.22 3.21 -2.60
N VAL A 199 -38.67 3.84 -1.51
CA VAL A 199 -37.79 4.30 -0.42
C VAL A 199 -37.02 3.13 0.19
N VAL A 200 -37.68 2.01 0.48
CA VAL A 200 -37.00 0.81 1.01
C VAL A 200 -35.97 0.30 0.02
N ALA A 201 -36.38 0.06 -1.23
CA ALA A 201 -35.51 -0.47 -2.27
C ALA A 201 -34.28 0.43 -2.49
N GLN A 202 -34.48 1.74 -2.63
CA GLN A 202 -33.39 2.70 -2.81
C GLN A 202 -32.42 2.71 -1.63
N ASN A 203 -32.93 2.70 -0.39
CA ASN A 203 -32.06 2.72 0.79
C ASN A 203 -31.27 1.41 0.93
N THR A 204 -31.91 0.26 0.70
CA THR A 204 -31.21 -1.04 0.67
C THR A 204 -30.07 -1.02 -0.34
N VAL A 205 -30.28 -0.39 -1.50
CA VAL A 205 -29.29 -0.29 -2.58
C VAL A 205 -28.14 0.64 -2.19
N VAL A 206 -28.44 1.80 -1.63
CA VAL A 206 -27.43 2.73 -1.12
C VAL A 206 -26.57 2.08 -0.04
N TYR A 207 -27.15 1.24 0.82
CA TYR A 207 -26.41 0.59 1.91
C TYR A 207 -25.67 -0.69 1.49
N LEU A 208 -26.21 -1.45 0.54
CA LEU A 208 -25.68 -2.77 0.19
C LEU A 208 -24.93 -2.78 -1.14
N VAL A 209 -25.51 -2.22 -2.19
CA VAL A 209 -25.02 -2.34 -3.57
C VAL A 209 -24.02 -1.23 -3.92
N ALA A 210 -24.35 0.02 -3.60
CA ALA A 210 -23.50 1.16 -3.94
C ALA A 210 -22.07 1.05 -3.38
N PRO A 211 -21.84 0.59 -2.13
CA PRO A 211 -20.50 0.39 -1.61
C PRO A 211 -19.68 -0.59 -2.45
N VAL A 212 -20.28 -1.70 -2.90
CA VAL A 212 -19.61 -2.72 -3.73
C VAL A 212 -19.20 -2.12 -5.08
N LYS A 213 -20.05 -1.27 -5.68
CA LYS A 213 -19.73 -0.52 -6.90
C LYS A 213 -18.55 0.42 -6.69
N HIS A 214 -18.51 1.14 -5.56
CA HIS A 214 -17.38 1.99 -5.22
C HIS A 214 -16.10 1.18 -5.00
N LEU A 215 -16.20 -0.03 -4.46
CA LEU A 215 -15.05 -0.90 -4.19
C LEU A 215 -14.28 -1.29 -5.45
N ILE A 216 -15.00 -1.52 -6.55
CA ILE A 216 -14.40 -1.73 -7.88
C ILE A 216 -13.60 -0.52 -8.37
N GLN A 217 -13.98 0.70 -7.97
CA GLN A 217 -13.27 1.93 -8.38
C GLN A 217 -11.90 2.07 -7.68
N PHE A 218 -11.67 1.35 -6.59
CA PHE A 218 -10.39 1.36 -5.84
C PHE A 218 -9.44 0.23 -6.26
N LYS A 219 -9.70 -0.47 -7.37
CA LYS A 219 -9.13 -1.79 -7.71
C LYS A 219 -7.61 -1.94 -7.72
N GLU A 220 -6.86 -0.85 -7.68
CA GLU A 220 -5.39 -0.89 -7.57
C GLU A 220 -4.86 0.35 -6.83
N ASN A 221 -5.53 0.89 -5.81
CA ASN A 221 -5.13 2.18 -5.23
C ASN A 221 -3.69 2.17 -4.66
N VAL A 222 -3.44 1.37 -3.62
CA VAL A 222 -2.13 1.35 -2.93
C VAL A 222 -1.20 0.22 -3.43
N LEU A 223 -1.72 -0.75 -4.18
CA LEU A 223 -0.93 -1.89 -4.66
C LEU A 223 0.23 -1.49 -5.60
N PRO A 224 0.06 -0.56 -6.56
CA PRO A 224 1.15 -0.07 -7.40
C PRO A 224 2.27 0.59 -6.58
N VAL A 225 1.93 1.33 -5.53
CA VAL A 225 2.89 1.96 -4.61
C VAL A 225 3.73 0.90 -3.91
N ILE A 226 3.10 -0.13 -3.33
CA ILE A 226 3.83 -1.22 -2.67
C ILE A 226 4.67 -2.03 -3.64
N ARG A 227 4.16 -2.34 -4.84
CA ARG A 227 4.94 -3.01 -5.90
C ARG A 227 6.16 -2.18 -6.31
N LYS A 228 6.04 -0.85 -6.31
CA LYS A 228 7.15 0.07 -6.61
C LYS A 228 8.19 0.07 -5.49
N VAL A 229 7.79 0.18 -4.22
CA VAL A 229 8.69 0.05 -3.06
C VAL A 229 9.45 -1.28 -3.10
N HIS A 230 8.73 -2.38 -3.30
CA HIS A 230 9.29 -3.72 -3.45
C HIS A 230 10.37 -3.77 -4.54
N ARG A 231 10.06 -3.28 -5.75
CA ARG A 231 11.01 -3.25 -6.87
C ARG A 231 12.25 -2.41 -6.55
N ILE A 232 12.07 -1.24 -5.94
CA ILE A 232 13.18 -0.34 -5.59
C ILE A 232 14.14 -1.04 -4.62
N TRP A 233 13.64 -1.69 -3.57
CA TRP A 233 14.49 -2.44 -2.65
C TRP A 233 15.25 -3.58 -3.34
N GLY A 234 14.59 -4.30 -4.24
CA GLY A 234 15.23 -5.35 -5.03
C GLY A 234 16.36 -4.80 -5.91
N SER A 235 16.14 -3.66 -6.57
CA SER A 235 17.17 -3.02 -7.40
C SER A 235 18.33 -2.44 -6.57
N ILE A 236 18.06 -1.81 -5.42
CA ILE A 236 19.10 -1.32 -4.51
C ILE A 236 19.96 -2.50 -4.02
N SER A 237 19.31 -3.59 -3.58
CA SER A 237 20.02 -4.78 -3.11
C SER A 237 20.91 -5.38 -4.20
N TYR A 238 20.36 -5.59 -5.40
CA TYR A 238 21.09 -6.15 -6.53
C TYR A 238 22.29 -5.27 -6.92
N ASP A 239 22.09 -3.97 -7.09
CA ASP A 239 23.14 -3.06 -7.55
C ASP A 239 24.28 -2.93 -6.51
N LEU A 240 23.96 -2.90 -5.22
CA LEU A 240 24.97 -2.88 -4.15
C LEU A 240 25.76 -4.19 -4.08
N LYS A 241 25.10 -5.33 -4.34
CA LYS A 241 25.77 -6.62 -4.43
C LYS A 241 26.70 -6.70 -5.65
N GLU A 242 26.20 -6.32 -6.82
CA GLU A 242 27.00 -6.28 -8.07
C GLU A 242 28.22 -5.38 -7.88
N LEU A 243 28.04 -4.22 -7.24
CA LEU A 243 29.13 -3.32 -6.90
C LEU A 243 30.16 -3.97 -5.97
N ALA A 244 29.71 -4.61 -4.89
CA ALA A 244 30.61 -5.26 -3.94
C ALA A 244 31.41 -6.40 -4.56
N ASP A 245 30.80 -7.16 -5.49
CA ASP A 245 31.38 -8.37 -6.05
C ASP A 245 32.36 -8.09 -7.19
N ASN A 246 32.19 -7.01 -7.96
CA ASN A 246 33.04 -6.73 -9.14
C ASN A 246 33.87 -5.44 -9.05
N ILE A 247 34.02 -4.83 -7.87
CA ILE A 247 34.84 -3.60 -7.71
C ILE A 247 36.33 -3.80 -8.03
N GLU A 248 36.81 -5.05 -8.03
CA GLU A 248 38.19 -5.37 -8.37
C GLU A 248 38.49 -5.27 -9.87
N ASP A 249 37.47 -5.43 -10.70
CA ASP A 249 37.58 -5.43 -12.16
C ASP A 249 37.40 -4.02 -12.77
N ILE A 250 37.22 -3.00 -11.94
CA ILE A 250 36.99 -1.62 -12.40
C ILE A 250 38.32 -0.95 -12.75
N GLU A 251 38.57 -0.79 -14.06
CA GLU A 251 39.78 -0.16 -14.60
C GLU A 251 39.97 1.30 -14.17
N ASN A 252 38.88 2.08 -14.08
CA ASN A 252 38.89 3.47 -13.64
C ASN A 252 37.99 3.64 -12.40
N LEU A 253 38.54 3.24 -11.25
CA LEU A 253 37.83 3.26 -9.97
C LEU A 253 37.43 4.68 -9.55
N GLU A 254 38.22 5.69 -9.89
CA GLU A 254 37.95 7.09 -9.55
C GLU A 254 36.69 7.61 -10.24
N ALA A 255 36.65 7.48 -11.57
CA ALA A 255 35.50 7.89 -12.37
C ALA A 255 34.25 7.10 -11.97
N PHE A 256 34.43 5.82 -11.63
CA PHE A 256 33.35 4.99 -11.14
C PHE A 256 32.78 5.47 -9.80
N ILE A 257 33.63 5.75 -8.80
CA ILE A 257 33.18 6.27 -7.50
C ILE A 257 32.53 7.65 -7.65
N ALA A 258 33.07 8.52 -8.51
CA ALA A 258 32.44 9.82 -8.81
C ALA A 258 31.04 9.63 -9.42
N ALA A 259 30.88 8.65 -10.31
CA ALA A 259 29.59 8.35 -10.93
C ALA A 259 28.56 7.77 -9.96
N LEU A 260 28.95 7.25 -8.78
CA LEU A 260 27.99 6.81 -7.75
C LEU A 260 27.24 7.97 -7.08
N GLU A 261 27.69 9.22 -7.30
CA GLU A 261 27.03 10.44 -6.80
C GLU A 261 26.72 10.38 -5.29
N LEU A 262 27.66 9.87 -4.49
CA LEU A 262 27.46 9.61 -3.05
C LEU A 262 27.04 10.85 -2.25
N GLU A 263 27.54 12.04 -2.63
CA GLU A 263 27.15 13.30 -1.99
C GLU A 263 25.67 13.61 -2.23
N LEU A 264 25.18 13.43 -3.47
CA LEU A 264 23.77 13.59 -3.81
C LEU A 264 22.92 12.53 -3.09
N ALA A 265 23.40 11.28 -3.06
CA ALA A 265 22.73 10.21 -2.32
C ALA A 265 22.57 10.55 -0.84
N PHE A 266 23.56 11.18 -0.18
CA PHE A 266 23.40 11.64 1.19
C PHE A 266 22.30 12.68 1.36
N GLU A 267 22.23 13.65 0.46
CA GLU A 267 21.18 14.68 0.51
C GLU A 267 19.80 14.07 0.33
N ASP A 268 19.65 13.18 -0.65
CA ASP A 268 18.36 12.55 -0.93
C ASP A 268 17.93 11.59 0.18
N TRP A 269 18.84 10.76 0.72
CA TRP A 269 18.53 9.87 1.85
C TRP A 269 18.15 10.66 3.11
N LYS A 270 18.79 11.80 3.39
CA LYS A 270 18.40 12.68 4.50
C LYS A 270 17.00 13.25 4.29
N ALA A 271 16.68 13.71 3.09
CA ALA A 271 15.36 14.26 2.78
C ALA A 271 14.25 13.20 2.98
N ILE A 272 14.40 12.01 2.39
CA ILE A 272 13.37 10.97 2.50
C ILE A 272 13.27 10.36 3.89
N ARG A 273 14.34 10.41 4.69
CA ARG A 273 14.30 9.98 6.09
C ARG A 273 13.26 10.80 6.87
N ASP A 274 13.30 12.12 6.71
CA ASP A 274 12.39 13.02 7.41
C ASP A 274 10.95 12.87 6.89
N GLU A 275 10.78 12.65 5.58
CA GLU A 275 9.47 12.36 4.99
C GLU A 275 8.88 11.02 5.47
N ALA A 276 9.71 9.97 5.55
CA ALA A 276 9.31 8.66 6.06
C ALA A 276 8.96 8.69 7.55
N GLU A 277 9.74 9.42 8.35
CA GLU A 277 9.45 9.64 9.77
C GLU A 277 8.16 10.45 9.98
N ASN A 278 7.92 11.47 9.15
CA ASN A 278 6.68 12.23 9.16
C ASN A 278 5.48 11.35 8.75
N PHE A 279 5.64 10.52 7.72
CA PHE A 279 4.62 9.55 7.33
C PHE A 279 4.30 8.61 8.49
N TYR A 280 5.30 8.00 9.14
CA TYR A 280 5.13 7.10 10.27
C TYR A 280 4.27 7.73 11.39
N LYS A 281 4.64 8.93 11.86
CA LYS A 281 3.93 9.65 12.93
C LYS A 281 2.47 9.96 12.59
N ASN A 282 2.18 10.22 11.32
CA ASN A 282 0.82 10.50 10.87
C ASN A 282 0.01 9.22 10.62
N ALA A 283 0.67 8.16 10.12
CA ALA A 283 0.07 6.88 9.77
C ALA A 283 -0.27 6.01 10.97
N GLU A 284 0.43 6.20 12.11
CA GLU A 284 0.11 5.54 13.37
C GLU A 284 -1.35 5.78 13.80
N ASN A 285 -1.91 6.94 13.45
CA ASN A 285 -3.27 7.34 13.78
C ASN A 285 -4.30 7.04 12.68
N PHE A 286 -3.94 6.30 11.64
CA PHE A 286 -4.92 5.85 10.64
C PHE A 286 -5.87 4.88 11.33
N SER A 287 -7.11 5.33 11.49
CA SER A 287 -8.19 4.65 12.20
C SER A 287 -9.29 4.20 11.27
#